data_AF-A0A8H6ACS3-F1
#
_entry.id   AF-A0A8H6ACS3-F1
#
_cell.length_a   1.000
_cell.length_b   1.000
_cell.length_c   1.000
_cell.angle_alpha   90.00
_cell.angle_beta   90.00
_cell.angle_gamma   90.00
#
_symmetry.space_group_name_H-M   'P 1'
#
loop_
_entity.id
_entity.type
_entity.pdbx_description
1 polymer ?
#
loop_
_entity_poly.entity_id
_entity_poly.type
_entity_poly.pdbx_seq_one_letter_code
_entity_poly.pdbx_strand_id
1 'polypeptide(L)'
;MDFVREGHKDMAITSLWPATSTESAATEVATSRDPSRKANLRKPTVFSDAVIGILNTPAETVNGMLALDEDFLRQYCGVSDFSKYSVVPGSNPRRIMPKELPVLEVAEQDDEGMRMDSTKLRAKM
;
A
#
# COMPACT_ATOMS: atom_id res chain seq x y z
N MET A 1 -16.27 6.90 4.99
CA MET A 1 -15.61 8.21 5.05
C MET A 1 -15.23 8.53 3.63
N ASP A 2 -15.81 9.59 3.07
CA ASP A 2 -15.59 9.93 1.67
C ASP A 2 -14.97 11.33 1.61
N PHE A 3 -13.64 11.35 1.71
CA PHE A 3 -12.88 12.59 1.77
C PHE A 3 -13.07 13.47 0.53
N VAL A 4 -13.32 12.87 -0.64
CA VAL A 4 -13.55 13.63 -1.86
C VAL A 4 -14.89 14.37 -1.75
N ARG A 5 -15.96 13.66 -1.38
CA ARG A 5 -17.31 14.25 -1.22
C ARG A 5 -17.40 15.22 -0.04
N GLU A 6 -16.64 14.98 1.02
CA GLU A 6 -16.55 15.85 2.19
C GLU A 6 -15.66 17.08 1.95
N GLY A 7 -14.94 17.14 0.82
CA GLY A 7 -14.05 18.25 0.46
C GLY A 7 -12.69 18.24 1.17
N HIS A 8 -12.35 17.14 1.86
CA HIS A 8 -11.08 16.90 2.54
C HIS A 8 -9.98 16.47 1.56
N LYS A 9 -9.49 17.40 0.75
CA LYS A 9 -8.48 17.13 -0.30
C LYS A 9 -7.07 16.89 0.23
N ASP A 10 -6.84 17.13 1.50
CA ASP A 10 -5.58 16.99 2.23
C ASP A 10 -5.51 15.70 3.06
N MET A 11 -6.54 14.85 2.99
CA MET A 11 -6.61 13.58 3.70
C MET A 11 -6.64 12.41 2.71
N ALA A 12 -5.99 11.31 3.08
CA ALA A 12 -5.98 10.08 2.33
C ALA A 12 -6.04 8.86 3.25
N ILE A 13 -6.77 7.83 2.81
CA ILE A 13 -6.67 6.48 3.36
C ILE A 13 -6.03 5.60 2.29
N THR A 14 -4.88 5.01 2.61
CA THR A 14 -4.13 4.13 1.69
C THR A 14 -3.80 2.84 2.41
N SER A 15 -4.00 1.71 1.72
CA SER A 15 -3.47 0.43 2.17
C SER A 15 -2.13 0.15 1.51
N LEU A 16 -1.20 -0.45 2.25
CA LEU A 16 0.12 -0.83 1.75
C LEU A 16 0.43 -2.27 2.17
N TRP A 17 0.92 -3.06 1.22
CA TRP A 17 1.32 -4.45 1.44
C TRP A 17 2.65 -4.77 0.75
N PRO A 18 3.50 -5.68 1.28
CA PRO A 18 4.74 -6.03 0.61
C PRO A 18 4.50 -6.95 -0.60
N ALA A 19 5.15 -6.64 -1.73
CA ALA A 19 5.08 -7.45 -2.95
C ALA A 19 5.86 -8.77 -2.83
N THR A 20 6.90 -8.78 -1.99
CA THR A 20 7.77 -9.92 -1.68
C THR A 20 7.77 -10.19 -0.17
N SER A 21 8.31 -11.32 0.28
CA SER A 21 8.42 -11.57 1.71
C SER A 21 9.47 -10.66 2.38
N THR A 22 9.18 -10.21 3.60
CA THR A 22 10.03 -9.24 4.32
C THR A 22 10.69 -9.86 5.54
N GLU A 23 11.96 -9.52 5.77
CA GLU A 23 12.70 -9.90 6.98
C GLU A 23 12.10 -9.23 8.21
N SER A 24 11.76 -10.06 9.20
CA SER A 24 11.20 -9.66 10.49
C SER A 24 11.37 -10.81 11.49
N ALA A 25 11.07 -10.55 12.77
CA ALA A 25 11.02 -11.60 13.79
C ALA A 25 10.03 -12.74 13.43
N ALA A 26 8.96 -12.44 12.67
CA ALA A 26 8.01 -13.46 12.24
C ALA A 26 8.61 -14.40 11.18
N THR A 27 9.45 -13.88 10.28
CA THR A 27 10.12 -14.70 9.26
C THR A 27 11.38 -15.39 9.80
N GLU A 28 11.91 -14.94 10.94
CA GLU A 28 13.07 -15.53 11.61
C GLU A 28 12.89 -17.03 11.88
N VAL A 29 11.73 -17.44 12.41
CA VAL A 29 11.43 -18.86 12.71
C VAL A 29 11.58 -19.75 11.48
N ALA A 30 11.16 -19.27 10.31
CA ALA A 30 11.30 -20.01 9.05
C ALA A 30 12.76 -20.05 8.58
N THR A 31 13.50 -18.94 8.73
CA THR A 31 14.90 -18.85 8.29
C THR A 31 15.90 -19.51 9.23
N SER A 32 15.59 -19.67 10.52
CA SER A 32 16.44 -20.39 11.46
C SER A 32 16.40 -21.90 11.21
N ARG A 33 15.25 -22.41 10.77
CA ARG A 33 15.07 -23.81 10.34
C ARG A 33 15.72 -24.09 8.97
N ASP A 34 15.71 -23.10 8.08
CA ASP A 34 16.26 -23.20 6.73
C ASP A 34 16.87 -21.85 6.30
N PRO A 35 18.19 -21.66 6.53
CA PRO A 35 18.87 -20.40 6.23
C PRO A 35 18.81 -19.99 4.75
N SER A 36 18.61 -20.94 3.83
CA SER A 36 18.49 -20.64 2.40
C SER A 36 17.29 -19.74 2.10
N ARG A 37 16.25 -19.76 2.96
CA ARG A 37 15.05 -18.94 2.81
C ARG A 37 15.32 -17.45 2.93
N LYS A 38 16.44 -17.03 3.54
CA LYS A 38 16.84 -15.61 3.58
C LYS A 38 17.01 -15.02 2.18
N ALA A 39 17.37 -15.82 1.18
CA ALA A 39 17.47 -15.37 -0.20
C ALA A 39 16.12 -14.92 -0.81
N ASN A 40 15.00 -15.34 -0.21
CA ASN A 40 13.65 -14.98 -0.61
C ASN A 40 13.10 -13.75 0.15
N LEU A 41 13.90 -13.10 0.98
CA LEU A 41 13.47 -11.98 1.81
C LEU A 41 14.05 -10.66 1.33
N ARG A 42 13.25 -9.60 1.45
CA ARG A 42 13.70 -8.22 1.42
C ARG A 42 13.83 -7.63 2.81
N LYS A 43 14.73 -6.68 2.94
CA LYS A 43 14.87 -5.83 4.13
C LYS A 43 13.59 -5.02 4.32
N PRO A 44 13.16 -4.78 5.58
CA PRO A 44 11.96 -4.00 5.86
C PRO A 44 12.03 -2.55 5.37
N THR A 45 13.22 -2.03 5.06
CA THR A 45 13.41 -0.69 4.52
C THR A 45 12.71 -0.46 3.18
N VAL A 46 12.40 -1.49 2.39
CA VAL A 46 11.56 -1.32 1.18
C VAL A 46 10.15 -0.83 1.52
N PHE A 47 9.58 -1.37 2.60
CA PHE A 47 8.26 -0.99 3.08
C PHE A 47 8.29 0.42 3.68
N SER A 48 9.34 0.75 4.45
CA SER A 48 9.54 2.09 5.00
C SER A 48 9.70 3.15 3.91
N ASP A 49 10.49 2.87 2.86
CA ASP A 49 10.67 3.80 1.74
C ASP A 49 9.33 4.01 1.00
N ALA A 50 8.52 2.96 0.84
CA ALA A 50 7.19 3.08 0.25
C ALA A 50 6.26 3.97 1.10
N VAL A 51 6.27 3.83 2.43
CA VAL A 51 5.51 4.72 3.34
C VAL A 51 5.95 6.18 3.18
N ILE A 52 7.27 6.44 3.16
CA ILE A 52 7.80 7.79 2.93
C ILE A 52 7.37 8.32 1.56
N GLY A 53 7.40 7.48 0.53
CA GLY A 53 6.91 7.84 -0.80
C GLY A 53 5.44 8.23 -0.80
N ILE A 54 4.57 7.45 -0.14
CA ILE A 54 3.14 7.73 -0.01
C ILE A 54 2.92 9.08 0.69
N LEU A 55 3.62 9.32 1.80
CA LEU A 55 3.49 10.59 2.56
C LEU A 55 3.95 11.83 1.77
N ASN A 56 4.89 11.66 0.82
CA ASN A 56 5.37 12.74 -0.04
C ASN A 56 4.57 12.89 -1.34
N THR A 57 3.58 12.03 -1.58
CA THR A 57 2.72 12.07 -2.76
C THR A 57 1.43 12.82 -2.43
N PRO A 58 0.85 13.61 -3.36
CA PRO A 58 -0.41 14.32 -3.10
C PRO A 58 -1.51 13.37 -2.58
N ALA A 59 -2.25 13.80 -1.55
CA ALA A 59 -3.26 12.98 -0.89
C ALA A 59 -4.31 12.44 -1.89
N GLU A 60 -4.75 13.27 -2.83
CA GLU A 60 -5.68 12.89 -3.90
C GLU A 60 -5.18 11.75 -4.81
N THR A 61 -3.86 11.59 -4.94
CA THR A 61 -3.27 10.52 -5.75
C THR A 61 -3.26 9.19 -5.01
N VAL A 62 -3.07 9.20 -3.68
CA VAL A 62 -2.89 7.98 -2.87
C VAL A 62 -4.17 7.55 -2.15
N ASN A 63 -5.17 8.43 -2.05
CA ASN A 63 -6.44 8.11 -1.39
C ASN A 63 -7.17 6.96 -2.10
N GLY A 64 -7.58 5.95 -1.33
CA GLY A 64 -8.24 4.74 -1.83
C GLY A 64 -7.30 3.69 -2.44
N MET A 65 -5.99 3.95 -2.53
CA MET A 65 -5.07 3.00 -3.14
C MET A 65 -4.88 1.72 -2.30
N LEU A 66 -4.77 0.60 -3.02
CA LEU A 66 -4.27 -0.68 -2.51
C LEU A 66 -2.85 -0.88 -3.06
N ALA A 67 -1.87 -0.26 -2.39
CA ALA A 67 -0.51 -0.22 -2.88
C ALA A 67 0.29 -1.49 -2.52
N LEU A 68 1.17 -1.89 -3.45
CA LEU A 68 2.29 -2.78 -3.16
C LEU A 68 3.57 -1.95 -3.10
N ASP A 69 4.42 -2.18 -2.10
CA ASP A 69 5.63 -1.39 -1.85
C ASP A 69 6.53 -1.21 -3.09
N GLU A 70 6.87 -2.30 -3.77
CA GLU A 70 7.72 -2.27 -4.96
C GLU A 70 7.07 -1.57 -6.16
N ASP A 71 5.77 -1.76 -6.31
CA ASP A 71 5.03 -1.18 -7.43
C ASP A 71 4.83 0.32 -7.23
N PHE A 72 4.51 0.72 -6.00
CA PHE A 72 4.42 2.13 -5.62
C PHE A 72 5.77 2.84 -5.82
N LEU A 73 6.85 2.28 -5.29
CA LEU A 73 8.19 2.86 -5.43
C LEU A 73 8.62 2.96 -6.90
N ARG A 74 8.24 2.00 -7.73
CA ARG A 74 8.53 2.03 -9.16
C ARG A 74 7.74 3.09 -9.90
N GLN A 75 6.44 3.16 -9.64
CA GLN A 75 5.52 4.02 -10.38
C GLN A 75 5.62 5.49 -9.94
N TYR A 76 5.76 5.75 -8.64
CA TYR A 76 5.66 7.09 -8.07
C TYR A 76 6.99 7.65 -7.56
N CYS A 77 7.98 6.80 -7.27
CA CYS A 77 9.28 7.24 -6.74
C CYS A 77 10.45 6.98 -7.70
N GLY A 78 10.19 6.46 -8.90
CA GLY A 78 11.21 6.23 -9.94
C GLY A 78 12.22 5.13 -9.60
N VAL A 79 11.92 4.25 -8.63
CA VAL A 79 12.82 3.16 -8.23
C VAL A 79 12.71 2.01 -9.23
N SER A 80 13.79 1.73 -9.96
CA SER A 80 13.84 0.62 -10.91
C SER A 80 14.62 -0.58 -10.38
N ASP A 81 15.72 -0.34 -9.68
CA ASP A 81 16.55 -1.35 -9.03
C ASP A 81 16.21 -1.50 -7.54
N PHE A 82 15.89 -2.73 -7.16
CA PHE A 82 15.53 -3.11 -5.81
C PHE A 82 16.56 -4.03 -5.14
N SER A 83 17.69 -4.31 -5.80
CA SER A 83 18.76 -5.17 -5.30
C SER A 83 19.26 -4.75 -3.91
N LYS A 84 19.27 -3.44 -3.61
CA LYS A 84 19.66 -2.89 -2.30
C LYS A 84 18.80 -3.40 -1.13
N TYR A 85 17.55 -3.78 -1.42
CA TYR A 85 16.62 -4.32 -0.44
C TYR A 85 16.76 -5.83 -0.27
N SER A 86 17.49 -6.57 -1.11
CA SER A 86 17.70 -8.00 -0.86
C SER A 86 18.46 -8.20 0.45
N VAL A 87 17.99 -9.14 1.29
CA VAL A 87 18.70 -9.53 2.52
C VAL A 87 20.01 -10.22 2.16
N VAL A 88 19.97 -11.13 1.18
CA VAL A 88 21.16 -11.77 0.62
C VAL A 88 21.57 -11.03 -0.66
N PRO A 89 22.76 -10.42 -0.73
CA PRO A 89 23.21 -9.74 -1.94
C PRO A 89 23.19 -10.67 -3.17
N GLY A 90 22.68 -10.16 -4.29
CA GLY A 90 22.55 -10.91 -5.54
C GLY A 90 21.35 -11.86 -5.61
N SER A 91 20.58 -12.03 -4.52
CA SER A 91 19.33 -12.78 -4.58
C SER A 91 18.20 -11.95 -5.21
N ASN A 92 17.24 -12.66 -5.81
CA ASN A 92 16.03 -12.07 -6.39
C ASN A 92 14.78 -12.67 -5.69
N PRO A 93 14.34 -12.09 -4.56
CA PRO A 93 13.16 -12.53 -3.83
C PRO A 93 11.94 -12.71 -4.72
N ARG A 94 11.27 -13.88 -4.63
CA ARG A 94 10.07 -14.18 -5.41
C ARG A 94 8.91 -13.28 -4.98
N ARG A 95 8.24 -12.66 -5.96
CA ARG A 95 6.95 -11.96 -5.77
C ARG A 95 5.88 -12.92 -5.27
N ILE A 96 5.17 -12.53 -4.21
CA ILE A 96 4.09 -13.31 -3.58
C ILE A 96 2.68 -12.73 -3.84
N MET A 97 2.60 -11.51 -4.38
CA MET A 97 1.34 -10.84 -4.73
C MET A 97 1.12 -10.81 -6.26
N PRO A 98 -0.14 -10.70 -6.73
CA PRO A 98 -0.41 -10.46 -8.15
C PRO A 98 0.32 -9.22 -8.68
N LYS A 99 0.79 -9.26 -9.93
CA LYS A 99 1.40 -8.09 -10.58
C LYS A 99 0.38 -6.98 -10.82
N GLU A 100 -0.86 -7.39 -11.11
CA GLU A 100 -2.01 -6.53 -11.30
C GLU A 100 -3.09 -7.00 -10.33
N LEU A 101 -3.54 -6.10 -9.46
CA LEU A 101 -4.64 -6.39 -8.52
C LEU A 101 -5.98 -6.25 -9.25
N PRO A 102 -7.00 -7.05 -8.86
CA PRO A 102 -8.33 -6.87 -9.41
C PRO A 102 -8.90 -5.50 -9.02
N VAL A 103 -9.69 -4.91 -9.90
CA VAL A 103 -10.52 -3.75 -9.58
C VAL A 103 -11.64 -4.21 -8.65
N LEU A 104 -11.76 -3.57 -7.49
CA LEU A 104 -12.80 -3.87 -6.50
C LEU A 104 -14.00 -2.90 -6.58
N GLU A 105 -13.97 -1.97 -7.54
CA GLU A 105 -15.08 -1.05 -7.80
C GLU A 105 -16.30 -1.82 -8.32
N VAL A 106 -17.48 -1.31 -7.95
CA VAL A 106 -18.77 -1.79 -8.43
C VAL A 106 -19.44 -0.69 -9.24
N ALA A 107 -20.43 -1.04 -10.06
CA ALA A 107 -21.09 -0.07 -10.95
C ALA A 107 -21.77 1.08 -10.18
N GLU A 108 -22.23 0.80 -8.96
CA GLU A 108 -22.96 1.71 -8.08
C GLU A 108 -22.05 2.45 -7.09
N GLN A 109 -20.72 2.30 -7.16
CA GLN A 109 -19.77 2.87 -6.18
C GLN A 109 -19.99 4.39 -5.98
N ASP A 110 -20.39 5.08 -7.05
CA ASP A 110 -20.64 6.52 -7.06
C ASP A 110 -22.12 6.91 -6.87
N ASP A 111 -23.06 5.96 -6.81
CA ASP A 111 -24.48 6.23 -6.60
C ASP A 111 -24.79 6.47 -5.11
N GLU A 112 -25.08 7.74 -4.77
CA GLU A 112 -25.36 8.16 -3.39
C GLU A 112 -26.84 8.05 -2.99
N GLY A 113 -27.74 7.76 -3.94
CA GLY A 113 -29.18 7.91 -3.71
C GLY A 113 -29.56 9.27 -3.11
N MET A 114 -30.45 9.27 -2.12
CA MET A 114 -30.91 10.47 -1.42
C MET A 114 -30.14 10.69 -0.12
N ARG A 115 -29.19 11.63 -0.13
CA ARG A 115 -28.38 11.95 1.06
C ARG A 115 -29.16 12.80 2.07
N MET A 116 -29.30 12.31 3.31
CA MET A 116 -29.86 13.07 4.44
C MET A 116 -28.79 13.39 5.48
N ASP A 117 -28.61 14.67 5.78
CA ASP A 117 -27.79 15.13 6.90
C ASP A 117 -28.69 15.34 8.13
N SER A 118 -28.71 14.36 9.02
CA SER A 118 -29.54 14.38 10.23
C SER A 118 -29.14 15.48 11.21
N THR A 119 -27.89 15.96 11.17
CA THR A 119 -27.43 17.07 12.02
C THR A 119 -28.00 18.40 11.55
N LYS A 120 -28.04 18.64 10.23
CA LYS A 120 -28.72 19.80 9.65
C LYS A 120 -30.22 19.73 9.79
N LEU A 121 -30.81 18.54 9.75
CA LEU A 121 -32.25 18.36 9.93
C LEU A 121 -32.68 18.73 11.35
N ARG A 122 -31.93 18.28 12.37
CA ARG A 122 -32.19 18.59 13.78
C ARG A 122 -31.97 20.07 14.13
N ALA A 123 -31.04 20.75 13.47
CA ALA A 123 -30.81 22.19 13.69
C ALA A 123 -31.95 23.09 13.15
N LYS A 124 -32.83 22.55 12.31
CA LYS A 124 -34.00 23.25 11.75
C LYS A 124 -35.30 22.97 12.51
N MET A 125 -35.28 22.08 13.50
CA MET A 125 -36.39 21.80 14.42
C MET A 125 -36.22 22.63 15.69
#